data_AF-A0A969BJR4-F1
#
_entry.id   AF-A0A969BJR4-F1
#
_cell.length_a   1.000
_cell.length_b   1.000
_cell.length_c   1.000
_cell.angle_alpha   90.00
_cell.angle_beta   90.00
_cell.angle_gamma   90.00
#
_symmetry.space_group_name_H-M   'P 1'
#
loop_
_entity.id
_entity.type
_entity.pdbx_description
1 polymer ?
#
loop_
_entity_poly.entity_id
_entity_poly.type
_entity_poly.pdbx_seq_one_letter_code
_entity_poly.pdbx_strand_id
1 'polypeptide(L)'
;MRPSILVVLIGFVALSCGSDVQRIREQNIVGSWSSKAIYLNGVDANQYMPGLGTAKYLGLVEGGEYFGAYMTGTWALQGSQLQIHRAFVNPGSELWTYDVVGFSSDRLILEIRLTESQYCCDFPEFGSDEVITIREVYERN
;
A
#
# COMPACT_ATOMS: atom_id res chain seq x y z
N MET A 1 -64.29 14.87 -29.37
CA MET A 1 -63.69 14.43 -28.10
C MET A 1 -62.53 13.49 -28.42
N ARG A 2 -61.29 13.90 -28.14
CA ARG A 2 -60.09 13.07 -28.30
C ARG A 2 -59.47 12.91 -26.91
N PRO A 3 -59.07 11.70 -26.47
CA PRO A 3 -58.45 11.53 -25.17
C PRO A 3 -56.99 11.97 -25.22
N SER A 4 -56.62 12.88 -24.32
CA SER A 4 -55.22 13.26 -24.07
C SER A 4 -54.51 12.10 -23.36
N ILE A 5 -53.49 11.53 -24.00
CA ILE A 5 -52.61 10.55 -23.37
C ILE A 5 -51.56 11.33 -22.56
N LEU A 6 -51.69 11.28 -21.24
CA LEU A 6 -50.74 11.84 -20.30
C LEU A 6 -49.56 10.87 -20.17
N VAL A 7 -48.46 11.14 -20.87
CA VAL A 7 -47.20 10.38 -20.71
C VAL A 7 -46.51 10.90 -19.46
N VAL A 8 -46.58 10.12 -18.37
CA VAL A 8 -45.83 10.37 -17.14
C VAL A 8 -44.39 9.91 -17.36
N LEU A 9 -43.49 10.85 -17.66
CA LEU A 9 -42.05 10.62 -17.64
C LEU A 9 -41.62 10.46 -16.18
N ILE A 10 -41.48 9.21 -15.73
CA ILE A 10 -40.79 8.89 -14.48
C ILE A 10 -39.29 9.03 -14.76
N GLY A 11 -38.74 10.19 -14.43
CA GLY A 11 -37.30 10.44 -14.43
C GLY A 11 -36.65 9.60 -13.34
N PHE A 12 -36.03 8.48 -13.73
CA PHE A 12 -35.08 7.76 -12.92
C PHE A 12 -33.86 8.66 -12.68
N VAL A 13 -33.79 9.28 -11.51
CA VAL A 13 -32.54 9.89 -11.03
C VAL A 13 -31.65 8.72 -10.62
N ALA A 14 -30.79 8.28 -11.54
CA ALA A 14 -29.68 7.44 -11.19
C ALA A 14 -28.74 8.26 -10.31
N LEU A 15 -28.89 8.11 -8.98
CA LEU A 15 -27.84 8.42 -8.02
C LEU A 15 -26.64 7.53 -8.38
N SER A 16 -25.80 8.02 -9.27
CA SER A 16 -24.45 7.49 -9.48
C SER A 16 -23.72 7.67 -8.16
N CYS A 17 -23.80 6.66 -7.29
CA CYS A 17 -22.92 6.48 -6.16
C CYS A 17 -21.53 6.16 -6.71
N GLY A 18 -20.88 7.17 -7.28
CA GLY A 18 -19.46 7.13 -7.56
C GLY A 18 -18.78 7.21 -6.21
N SER A 19 -18.41 6.06 -5.65
CA SER A 19 -17.35 6.04 -4.67
C SER A 19 -16.14 6.67 -5.35
N ASP A 20 -15.83 7.92 -5.00
CA ASP A 20 -14.61 8.60 -5.41
C ASP A 20 -13.45 7.71 -4.96
N VAL A 21 -12.95 6.89 -5.88
CA VAL A 21 -11.70 6.16 -5.68
C VAL A 21 -10.65 7.25 -5.59
N GLN A 22 -10.23 7.56 -4.36
CA GLN A 22 -9.29 8.64 -4.11
C GLN A 22 -8.00 8.33 -4.87
N ARG A 23 -7.79 9.05 -5.97
CA ARG A 23 -6.60 8.87 -6.80
C ARG A 23 -5.39 9.24 -5.98
N ILE A 24 -4.47 8.29 -5.80
CA ILE A 24 -3.23 8.52 -5.07
C ILE A 24 -2.38 9.60 -5.76
N ARG A 25 -1.80 10.48 -4.96
CA ARG A 25 -0.87 11.55 -5.35
C ARG A 25 0.15 11.71 -4.22
N GLU A 26 1.35 12.20 -4.55
CA GLU A 26 2.44 12.40 -3.58
C GLU A 26 1.97 13.18 -2.35
N GLN A 27 1.35 14.34 -2.56
CA GLN A 27 0.82 15.19 -1.49
C GLN A 27 -0.20 14.52 -0.56
N ASN A 28 -0.86 13.45 -1.00
CA ASN A 28 -1.85 12.73 -0.18
C ASN A 28 -1.23 11.57 0.61
N ILE A 29 -0.12 10.99 0.14
CA ILE A 29 0.54 9.86 0.80
C ILE A 29 1.64 10.30 1.77
N VAL A 30 2.14 11.53 1.65
CA VAL A 30 3.05 12.17 2.63
C VAL A 30 2.49 12.06 4.05
N GLY A 31 3.36 11.73 5.00
CA GLY A 31 3.05 11.58 6.42
C GLY A 31 3.72 10.37 7.06
N SER A 32 3.33 10.12 8.31
CA SER A 32 3.77 8.99 9.11
C SER A 32 2.69 7.93 9.20
N TRP A 33 3.08 6.69 8.98
CA TRP A 33 2.19 5.54 8.89
C TRP A 33 2.70 4.43 9.81
N SER A 34 1.86 3.89 10.68
CA SER A 34 2.17 2.74 11.52
C SER A 34 1.69 1.46 10.88
N SER A 35 2.56 0.44 10.85
CA SER A 35 2.20 -0.90 10.41
C SER A 35 1.13 -1.49 11.33
N LYS A 36 0.14 -2.15 10.72
CA LYS A 36 -0.97 -2.81 11.43
C LYS A 36 -1.01 -4.30 11.16
N ALA A 37 -0.75 -4.69 9.92
CA ALA A 37 -0.71 -6.08 9.53
C ALA A 37 0.26 -6.28 8.36
N ILE A 38 0.85 -7.47 8.31
CA ILE A 38 1.65 -7.94 7.20
C ILE A 38 1.08 -9.29 6.80
N TYR A 39 0.89 -9.50 5.51
CA TYR A 39 0.44 -10.78 4.96
C TYR A 39 1.49 -11.34 4.00
N LEU A 40 1.81 -12.63 4.13
CA LEU A 40 2.66 -13.37 3.22
C LEU A 40 1.79 -14.34 2.43
N ASN A 41 1.74 -14.19 1.11
CA ASN A 41 0.86 -14.95 0.22
C ASN A 41 -0.62 -14.99 0.71
N GLY A 42 -1.08 -13.87 1.28
CA GLY A 42 -2.45 -13.71 1.80
C GLY A 42 -2.70 -14.23 3.22
N VAL A 43 -1.71 -14.85 3.86
CA VAL A 43 -1.79 -15.35 5.25
C VAL A 43 -1.18 -14.32 6.20
N ASP A 44 -1.81 -14.08 7.35
CA ASP A 44 -1.26 -13.18 8.38
C ASP A 44 0.13 -13.66 8.82
N ALA A 45 1.13 -12.78 8.69
CA ALA A 45 2.52 -13.12 8.92
C ALA A 45 2.83 -13.47 10.39
N ASN A 46 1.97 -13.08 11.35
CA ASN A 46 2.13 -13.50 12.74
C ASN A 46 1.98 -15.02 12.94
N GLN A 47 1.41 -15.74 11.96
CA GLN A 47 1.37 -17.20 11.99
C GLN A 47 2.75 -17.83 11.76
N TYR A 48 3.61 -17.17 10.98
CA TYR A 48 4.97 -17.63 10.67
C TYR A 48 5.98 -17.02 11.65
N MET A 49 5.89 -15.71 11.89
CA MET A 49 6.76 -14.98 12.80
C MET A 49 5.99 -13.99 13.66
N PRO A 50 5.65 -14.34 14.91
CA PRO A 50 4.97 -13.46 15.83
C PRO A 50 5.70 -12.13 16.00
N GLY A 51 5.01 -11.03 15.75
CA GLY A 51 5.55 -9.69 15.92
C GLY A 51 6.36 -9.14 14.74
N LEU A 52 6.35 -9.80 13.57
CA LEU A 52 6.96 -9.24 12.35
C LEU A 52 6.42 -7.83 12.00
N GLY A 53 5.13 -7.59 12.28
CA GLY A 53 4.47 -6.31 12.04
C GLY A 53 4.65 -5.26 13.14
N THR A 54 5.08 -5.67 14.35
CA THR A 54 5.25 -4.75 15.47
C THR A 54 6.44 -3.83 15.26
N ALA A 55 6.26 -2.54 15.59
CA ALA A 55 7.27 -1.48 15.50
C ALA A 55 7.73 -1.09 14.08
N LYS A 56 7.12 -1.61 13.01
CA LYS A 56 7.31 -1.06 11.67
C LYS A 56 6.52 0.25 11.51
N TYR A 57 7.17 1.28 11.00
CA TYR A 57 6.54 2.50 10.53
C TYR A 57 7.11 2.89 9.16
N LEU A 58 6.32 3.65 8.41
CA LEU A 58 6.65 4.20 7.11
C LEU A 58 6.45 5.71 7.18
N GLY A 59 7.52 6.46 6.95
CA GLY A 59 7.51 7.90 6.84
C GLY A 59 7.84 8.35 5.44
N LEU A 60 6.99 9.20 4.89
CA LEU A 60 7.16 9.78 3.57
C LEU A 60 7.11 11.29 3.73
N VAL A 61 8.25 11.95 3.57
CA VAL A 61 8.39 13.40 3.70
C VAL A 61 8.23 14.05 2.34
N GLU A 62 7.62 15.24 2.34
CA GLU A 62 7.64 16.11 1.17
C GLU A 62 9.08 16.37 0.71
N GLY A 63 9.32 16.32 -0.60
CA GLY A 63 10.67 16.38 -1.16
C GLY A 63 11.38 15.03 -1.31
N GLY A 64 10.73 13.93 -0.91
CA GLY A 64 11.17 12.58 -1.28
C GLY A 64 12.05 11.87 -0.24
N GLU A 65 12.13 12.33 1.00
CA GLU A 65 12.85 11.61 2.06
C GLU A 65 11.96 10.52 2.69
N TYR A 66 12.55 9.34 2.91
CA TYR A 66 11.91 8.18 3.53
C TYR A 66 12.56 7.85 4.88
N PHE A 67 11.73 7.49 5.86
CA PHE A 67 12.19 6.89 7.11
C PHE A 67 11.35 5.66 7.48
N GLY A 68 12.00 4.57 7.83
CA GLY A 68 11.40 3.39 8.43
C GLY A 68 12.10 3.04 9.74
N ALA A 69 11.69 1.93 10.37
CA ALA A 69 12.12 1.56 11.71
C ALA A 69 13.65 1.56 11.93
N TYR A 70 14.42 1.09 10.95
CA TYR A 70 15.87 0.91 11.05
C TYR A 70 16.63 1.44 9.83
N MET A 71 15.96 2.21 8.97
CA MET A 71 16.50 2.62 7.67
C MET A 71 15.92 3.95 7.25
N THR A 72 16.72 4.73 6.54
CA THR A 72 16.29 5.93 5.84
C THR A 72 16.60 5.78 4.37
N GLY A 73 16.15 6.73 3.56
CA GLY A 73 16.38 6.69 2.13
C GLY A 73 15.59 7.74 1.39
N THR A 74 15.33 7.48 0.11
CA THR A 74 14.46 8.33 -0.70
C THR A 74 13.26 7.55 -1.20
N TRP A 75 12.19 8.27 -1.54
CA TRP A 75 11.01 7.70 -2.16
C TRP A 75 10.51 8.55 -3.33
N ALA A 76 9.76 7.90 -4.22
CA ALA A 76 9.04 8.55 -5.32
C ALA A 76 7.74 7.80 -5.60
N LEU A 77 6.73 8.50 -6.11
CA LEU A 77 5.47 7.88 -6.57
C LEU A 77 5.35 8.00 -8.08
N GLN A 78 5.31 6.86 -8.78
CA GLN A 78 5.10 6.81 -10.22
C GLN A 78 3.77 6.13 -10.53
N GLY A 79 2.73 6.93 -10.77
CA GLY A 79 1.37 6.41 -10.93
C GLY A 79 0.86 5.79 -9.63
N SER A 80 0.64 4.48 -9.61
CA SER A 80 0.26 3.71 -8.42
C SER A 80 1.43 2.96 -7.79
N GLN A 81 2.66 3.22 -8.21
CA GLN A 81 3.84 2.54 -7.70
C GLN A 81 4.64 3.44 -6.77
N LEU A 82 4.85 2.97 -5.54
CA LEU A 82 5.71 3.62 -4.55
C LEU A 82 7.10 3.00 -4.63
N GLN A 83 8.08 3.81 -5.01
CA GLN A 83 9.49 3.42 -5.07
C GLN A 83 10.19 3.89 -3.81
N ILE A 84 10.93 3.01 -3.14
CA ILE A 84 11.74 3.31 -1.96
C ILE A 84 13.17 2.86 -2.25
N HIS A 85 14.10 3.82 -2.27
CA HIS A 85 15.52 3.57 -2.31
C HIS A 85 16.05 3.57 -0.89
N ARG A 86 16.51 2.42 -0.41
CA ARG A 86 16.99 2.26 0.98
C ARG A 86 18.47 2.60 1.05
N ALA A 87 18.83 3.55 1.91
CA ALA A 87 20.23 3.89 2.18
C ALA A 87 20.79 2.91 3.23
N PHE A 88 21.36 1.79 2.78
CA PHE A 88 22.14 0.93 3.67
C PHE A 88 23.58 1.46 3.85
N VAL A 89 24.23 1.05 4.93
CA VAL A 89 25.66 1.30 5.21
C VAL A 89 26.59 0.60 4.18
N ASN A 90 26.06 -0.33 3.37
CA ASN A 90 26.79 -0.98 2.28
C ASN A 90 26.29 -0.50 0.90
N PRO A 91 27.21 -0.30 -0.09
CA PRO A 91 26.86 0.19 -1.42
C PRO A 91 26.16 -0.90 -2.24
N GLY A 92 24.84 -0.87 -2.16
CA GLY A 92 23.87 -1.65 -2.93
C GLY A 92 22.50 -1.13 -2.55
N SER A 93 22.17 0.10 -2.99
CA SER A 93 20.88 0.73 -2.69
C SER A 93 19.76 -0.13 -3.27
N GLU A 94 19.12 -0.93 -2.43
CA GLU A 94 18.02 -1.77 -2.87
C GLU A 94 16.80 -0.89 -3.13
N LEU A 95 16.35 -0.92 -4.39
CA LEU A 95 15.12 -0.27 -4.82
C LEU A 95 13.96 -1.23 -4.59
N TRP A 96 13.09 -0.87 -3.65
CA TRP A 96 11.82 -1.54 -3.46
C TRP A 96 10.74 -0.82 -4.25
N THR A 97 10.04 -1.54 -5.12
CA THR A 97 8.91 -1.01 -5.88
C THR A 97 7.64 -1.70 -5.40
N TYR A 98 6.83 -0.95 -4.68
CA TYR A 98 5.53 -1.38 -4.18
C TYR A 98 4.41 -0.98 -5.12
N ASP A 99 3.44 -1.84 -5.30
CA ASP A 99 2.13 -1.46 -5.83
C ASP A 99 1.26 -0.93 -4.68
N VAL A 100 0.66 0.24 -4.88
CA VAL A 100 -0.34 0.79 -3.97
C VAL A 100 -1.69 0.20 -4.32
N VAL A 101 -2.08 -0.85 -3.59
CA VAL A 101 -3.29 -1.62 -3.85
C VAL A 101 -4.51 -1.13 -3.07
N GLY A 102 -4.32 -0.22 -2.11
CA GLY A 102 -5.41 0.44 -1.38
C GLY A 102 -4.94 1.73 -0.72
N PHE A 103 -5.76 2.79 -0.82
CA PHE A 103 -5.43 4.10 -0.27
C PHE A 103 -6.69 4.86 0.18
N SER A 104 -6.61 5.46 1.36
CA SER A 104 -7.53 6.45 1.92
C SER A 104 -6.74 7.51 2.73
N SER A 105 -7.44 8.46 3.33
CA SER A 105 -6.82 9.47 4.21
C SER A 105 -6.09 8.87 5.42
N ASP A 106 -6.56 7.73 5.92
CA ASP A 106 -6.13 7.08 7.16
C ASP A 106 -5.50 5.71 6.96
N ARG A 107 -5.56 5.13 5.74
CA ARG A 107 -5.09 3.79 5.45
C ARG A 107 -4.28 3.72 4.17
N LEU A 108 -3.19 2.97 4.21
CA LEU A 108 -2.34 2.68 3.06
C LEU A 108 -2.08 1.17 3.01
N ILE A 109 -2.28 0.56 1.85
CA ILE A 109 -2.02 -0.85 1.60
C ILE A 109 -1.03 -0.95 0.46
N LEU A 110 0.14 -1.50 0.77
CA LEU A 110 1.24 -1.69 -0.16
C LEU A 110 1.41 -3.19 -0.43
N GLU A 111 1.79 -3.54 -1.65
CA GLU A 111 2.11 -4.90 -2.04
C GLU A 111 3.46 -4.92 -2.77
N ILE A 112 4.31 -5.89 -2.44
CA ILE A 112 5.59 -6.12 -3.10
C ILE A 112 5.85 -7.61 -3.24
N ARG A 113 6.64 -8.00 -4.23
CA ARG A 113 7.02 -9.38 -4.50
C ARG A 113 8.53 -9.52 -4.35
N LEU A 114 8.95 -10.24 -3.33
CA LEU A 114 10.36 -10.42 -2.96
C LEU A 114 10.61 -11.88 -2.60
N THR A 115 11.87 -12.30 -2.62
CA THR A 115 12.30 -13.50 -1.89
C THR A 115 12.48 -13.16 -0.40
N GLU A 116 12.61 -14.19 0.43
CA GLU A 116 12.90 -14.04 1.85
C GLU A 116 14.20 -13.26 2.11
N SER A 117 15.24 -13.58 1.34
CA SER A 117 16.54 -12.93 1.39
C SER A 117 16.45 -11.43 1.08
N GLN A 118 15.66 -11.04 0.08
CA GLN A 118 15.39 -9.65 -0.26
C GLN A 118 14.59 -8.93 0.82
N TYR A 119 13.59 -9.60 1.39
CA TYR A 119 12.81 -9.06 2.51
C TYR A 119 13.55 -9.06 3.86
N CYS A 120 14.74 -9.68 3.89
CA CYS A 120 15.63 -9.79 5.05
C CYS A 120 14.97 -10.48 6.26
N CYS A 121 14.13 -11.49 6.00
CA CYS A 121 13.50 -12.33 7.02
C CYS A 121 13.68 -13.80 6.60
N ASP A 122 13.63 -14.71 7.57
CA ASP A 122 13.69 -16.15 7.34
C ASP A 122 12.31 -16.73 7.68
N PHE A 123 11.62 -17.34 6.70
CA PHE A 123 10.35 -18.02 6.90
C PHE A 123 10.51 -19.49 6.46
N PRO A 124 10.71 -20.43 7.40
CA PRO A 124 10.97 -21.84 7.08
C PRO A 124 9.90 -22.52 6.19
N GLU A 125 8.72 -21.90 6.06
CA GLU A 125 7.62 -22.33 5.20
C GLU A 125 7.82 -22.08 3.70
N PHE A 126 8.74 -21.19 3.31
CA PHE A 126 9.00 -20.85 1.91
C PHE A 126 10.40 -21.34 1.47
N GLY A 127 10.56 -21.56 0.17
CA GLY A 127 11.90 -21.79 -0.39
C GLY A 127 12.73 -20.50 -0.39
N SER A 128 14.05 -20.61 -0.24
CA SER A 128 14.95 -19.44 -0.22
C SER A 128 14.90 -18.55 -1.47
N ASP A 129 14.56 -19.15 -2.62
CA ASP A 129 14.39 -18.47 -3.91
C ASP A 129 12.91 -18.29 -4.30
N GLU A 130 11.99 -18.68 -3.42
CA GLU A 130 10.56 -18.51 -3.64
C GLU A 130 10.19 -17.02 -3.56
N VAL A 131 9.51 -16.52 -4.60
CA VAL A 131 8.99 -15.16 -4.60
C VAL A 131 7.66 -15.15 -3.86
N ILE A 132 7.65 -14.49 -2.71
CA ILE A 132 6.48 -14.31 -1.86
C ILE A 132 5.83 -12.94 -2.13
N THR A 133 4.49 -12.92 -2.10
CA THR A 133 3.72 -11.68 -2.13
C THR A 133 3.57 -11.16 -0.71
N ILE A 134 4.17 -10.01 -0.45
CA ILE A 134 4.15 -9.34 0.85
C ILE A 134 3.19 -8.17 0.76
N ARG A 135 2.14 -8.19 1.56
CA ARG A 135 1.20 -7.08 1.67
C ARG A 135 1.33 -6.42 3.03
N GLU A 136 1.69 -5.15 3.04
CA GLU A 136 1.85 -4.34 4.26
C GLU A 136 0.65 -3.38 4.38
N VAL A 137 -0.05 -3.45 5.51
CA VAL A 137 -1.18 -2.58 5.84
C VAL A 137 -0.74 -1.58 6.87
N TYR A 138 -0.92 -0.29 6.57
CA TYR A 138 -0.61 0.80 7.46
C TYR A 138 -1.83 1.66 7.77
N GLU A 139 -1.80 2.26 8.96
CA GLU A 139 -2.71 3.33 9.37
C GLU A 139 -1.91 4.60 9.64
N ARG A 140 -2.52 5.75 9.34
CA ARG A 140 -1.89 7.06 9.57
C ARG A 140 -1.78 7.35 11.07
N ASN A 141 -0.64 7.92 11.46
CA ASN A 141 -0.38 8.42 12.82
C ASN A 141 -0.94 9.83 13.02
#